data_AF-A0A1W0XA77-F1
#
_entry.id   AF-A0A1W0XA77-F1
#
_cell.length_a   1.000
_cell.length_b   1.000
_cell.length_c   1.000
_cell.angle_alpha   90.00
_cell.angle_beta   90.00
_cell.angle_gamma   90.00
#
_symmetry.space_group_name_H-M   'P 1'
#
loop_
_entity.id
_entity.type
_entity.pdbx_description
1 polymer ?
#
loop_
_entity_poly.entity_id
_entity_poly.type
_entity_poly.pdbx_seq_one_letter_code
_entity_poly.pdbx_strand_id
1 'polypeptide(L)'
;MPVQDVAIGIDLGTTNSSIAVCYKDGRVVVIPNDQTGSRLTPSYVAFDEGTHTVGERAKESPHENAKNTIFQMKRIIGRKYGDAEVVRNKELWPFQLRCGEDGHTPMVVINDLDEEMLLSPVAISALVLKSLKSSAEAFLGQPIDQVVITVPARFTDAQRKATKEAGAQAGLNVIGMINEPTAAAIGYEIEEH
;
A
#
# COMPACT_ATOMS: atom_id res chain seq x y z
N MET A 1 -9.56 -26.06 1.94
CA MET A 1 -10.35 -25.91 0.71
C MET A 1 -9.44 -25.31 -0.34
N PRO A 2 -9.40 -25.79 -1.60
CA PRO A 2 -8.51 -25.24 -2.61
C PRO A 2 -8.89 -23.80 -2.99
N VAL A 3 -7.89 -23.03 -3.42
CA VAL A 3 -7.89 -21.58 -3.76
C VAL A 3 -9.00 -21.10 -4.73
N GLN A 4 -9.69 -22.00 -5.44
CA GLN A 4 -10.67 -21.63 -6.48
C GLN A 4 -11.98 -20.98 -5.97
N ASP A 5 -12.11 -20.80 -4.65
CA ASP A 5 -13.37 -20.42 -4.00
C ASP A 5 -13.34 -19.08 -3.28
N VAL A 6 -12.26 -18.31 -3.44
CA VAL A 6 -12.09 -17.01 -2.77
C VAL A 6 -11.53 -15.95 -3.72
N ALA A 7 -12.03 -14.72 -3.59
CA ALA A 7 -11.50 -13.52 -4.25
C ALA A 7 -10.90 -12.57 -3.20
N ILE A 8 -9.77 -11.94 -3.51
CA ILE A 8 -9.08 -11.02 -2.59
C ILE A 8 -9.21 -9.58 -3.11
N GLY A 9 -9.69 -8.69 -2.25
CA GLY A 9 -9.76 -7.25 -2.47
C GLY A 9 -8.81 -6.51 -1.54
N ILE A 10 -8.05 -5.55 -2.06
CA ILE A 10 -7.18 -4.68 -1.28
C ILE A 10 -7.64 -3.23 -1.45
N ASP A 11 -7.94 -2.58 -0.33
CA ASP A 11 -8.00 -1.13 -0.27
C ASP A 11 -6.63 -0.58 0.12
N LEU A 12 -5.84 -0.16 -0.88
CA LEU A 12 -4.54 0.47 -0.64
C LEU A 12 -4.78 1.95 -0.37
N GLY A 13 -5.05 2.38 0.85
CA GLY A 13 -5.40 3.76 1.16
C GLY A 13 -4.18 4.69 1.36
N THR A 14 -4.47 5.98 1.55
CA THR A 14 -3.42 7.00 1.77
C THR A 14 -2.88 6.95 3.21
N THR A 15 -3.74 6.64 4.18
CA THR A 15 -3.41 6.62 5.61
C THR A 15 -3.48 5.22 6.19
N ASN A 16 -4.53 4.48 5.86
CA ASN A 16 -4.72 3.08 6.25
C ASN A 16 -5.04 2.29 5.00
N SER A 17 -4.68 1.02 5.02
CA SER A 17 -5.03 0.04 4.02
C SER A 17 -5.75 -1.13 4.69
N SER A 18 -6.52 -1.87 3.90
CA SER A 18 -7.19 -3.09 4.35
C SER A 18 -7.16 -4.15 3.26
N ILE A 19 -7.32 -5.39 3.68
CA ILE A 19 -7.43 -6.54 2.78
C ILE A 19 -8.62 -7.37 3.20
N ALA A 20 -9.41 -7.82 2.22
CA ALA A 20 -10.63 -8.58 2.45
C ALA A 20 -10.66 -9.81 1.54
N VAL A 21 -11.28 -10.86 2.05
CA VAL A 21 -11.63 -12.06 1.29
C VAL A 21 -13.13 -12.08 1.03
N CYS A 22 -13.51 -12.38 -0.20
CA CYS A 22 -14.89 -12.67 -0.60
C CYS A 22 -15.00 -14.16 -0.91
N TYR A 23 -15.90 -14.86 -0.22
CA TYR A 23 -16.19 -16.27 -0.42
C TYR A 23 -17.25 -16.45 -1.51
N LYS A 24 -17.32 -17.66 -2.10
CA LYS A 24 -18.33 -18.01 -3.13
C LYS A 24 -19.78 -17.81 -2.71
N ASP A 25 -20.09 -17.87 -1.41
CA ASP A 25 -21.42 -17.62 -0.86
C ASP A 25 -21.76 -16.13 -0.75
N GLY A 26 -20.88 -15.24 -1.23
CA GLY A 26 -21.05 -13.79 -1.20
C GLY A 26 -20.56 -13.14 0.08
N ARG A 27 -20.20 -13.93 1.10
CA ARG A 27 -19.72 -13.40 2.37
C ARG A 27 -18.36 -12.72 2.21
N VAL A 28 -18.26 -11.48 2.67
CA VAL A 28 -17.01 -10.70 2.69
C VAL A 28 -16.47 -10.61 4.12
N VAL A 29 -15.19 -10.87 4.30
CA VAL A 29 -14.51 -10.74 5.59
C VAL A 29 -13.26 -9.89 5.43
N VAL A 30 -13.21 -8.76 6.14
CA VAL A 30 -11.97 -7.97 6.27
C VAL A 30 -11.00 -8.73 7.15
N ILE A 31 -9.82 -9.04 6.61
CA ILE A 31 -8.82 -9.85 7.28
C ILE A 31 -8.07 -8.98 8.31
N PRO A 32 -7.94 -9.41 9.57
CA PRO A 32 -7.13 -8.73 10.54
C PRO A 32 -5.64 -8.87 10.20
N ASN A 33 -4.86 -7.84 10.49
CA ASN A 33 -3.40 -7.89 10.48
C ASN A 33 -2.93 -8.97 11.46
N ASP A 34 -2.00 -9.82 11.02
CA ASP A 34 -1.50 -10.98 11.75
C ASP A 34 -0.66 -10.61 12.97
N GLN A 35 -0.10 -9.40 13.00
CA GLN A 35 0.73 -8.93 14.12
C GLN A 35 -0.10 -8.17 15.16
N THR A 36 -1.09 -7.38 14.74
CA THR A 36 -1.84 -6.46 15.64
C THR A 36 -3.28 -6.87 15.89
N GLY A 37 -3.85 -7.74 15.05
CA GLY A 37 -5.28 -8.08 15.08
C GLY A 37 -6.20 -6.97 14.53
N SER A 38 -5.66 -5.82 14.13
CA SER A 38 -6.43 -4.71 13.56
C SER A 38 -6.92 -5.02 12.15
N ARG A 39 -8.15 -4.63 11.80
CA ARG A 39 -8.68 -4.75 10.42
C ARG A 39 -8.18 -3.63 9.49
N LEU A 40 -7.48 -2.65 10.03
CA LEU A 40 -6.86 -1.57 9.28
C LEU A 40 -5.35 -1.58 9.56
N THR A 41 -4.56 -1.61 8.50
CA THR A 41 -3.09 -1.50 8.60
C THR A 41 -2.68 -0.09 8.17
N PRO A 42 -2.06 0.71 9.04
CA PRO A 42 -1.51 2.00 8.65
C PRO A 42 -0.58 1.88 7.44
N SER A 43 -0.72 2.78 6.47
CA SER A 43 0.10 2.81 5.25
C SER A 43 1.42 3.53 5.53
N TYR A 44 2.14 2.99 6.51
CA TYR A 44 3.40 3.46 7.05
C TYR A 44 4.48 2.38 6.82
N VAL A 45 5.69 2.82 6.50
CA VAL A 45 6.88 1.98 6.44
C VAL A 45 7.99 2.71 7.18
N ALA A 46 8.59 2.10 8.19
CA ALA A 46 9.73 2.66 8.92
C ALA A 46 10.95 1.79 8.66
N PHE A 47 12.06 2.42 8.27
CA PHE A 47 13.35 1.75 8.08
C PHE A 47 14.23 2.00 9.30
N ASP A 48 14.90 0.94 9.76
CA ASP A 48 15.78 0.97 10.92
C ASP A 48 16.69 -0.27 10.94
N GLU A 49 17.96 -0.06 11.25
CA GLU A 49 19.00 -1.09 11.40
C GLU A 49 19.08 -2.09 10.23
N GLY A 50 18.95 -1.62 8.98
CA GLY A 50 18.99 -2.44 7.77
C GLY A 50 17.72 -3.26 7.54
N THR A 51 16.66 -3.00 8.32
CA THR A 51 15.36 -3.67 8.22
C THR A 51 14.24 -2.66 8.01
N HIS A 52 13.01 -3.17 7.89
CA HIS A 52 11.83 -2.30 7.86
C HIS A 52 10.67 -2.93 8.61
N THR A 53 9.82 -2.06 9.15
CA THR A 53 8.51 -2.41 9.69
C THR A 53 7.42 -1.73 8.88
N VAL A 54 6.20 -2.27 8.94
CA VAL A 54 5.01 -1.76 8.24
C VAL A 54 3.87 -1.66 9.25
N GLY A 55 2.89 -0.79 8.98
CA GLY A 55 1.66 -0.74 9.78
C GLY A 55 1.81 0.06 11.07
N GLU A 56 1.16 -0.41 12.13
CA GLU A 56 1.15 0.21 13.45
C GLU A 56 2.56 0.36 14.00
N ARG A 57 3.39 -0.69 13.89
CA ARG A 57 4.78 -0.66 14.35
C ARG A 57 5.60 0.44 13.68
N ALA A 58 5.40 0.65 12.37
CA ALA A 58 6.05 1.74 11.65
C ALA A 58 5.52 3.11 12.07
N LYS A 59 4.21 3.22 12.32
CA LYS A 59 3.57 4.46 12.78
C LYS A 59 4.01 4.87 14.18
N GLU A 60 4.31 3.90 15.03
CA GLU A 60 4.79 4.07 16.42
C GLU A 60 6.31 4.26 16.52
N SER A 61 7.01 4.34 15.38
CA SER A 61 8.45 4.58 15.34
C SER A 61 8.84 5.85 16.11
N PRO A 62 9.98 5.84 16.85
CA PRO A 62 10.43 6.99 17.62
C PRO A 62 10.54 8.27 16.79
N HIS A 63 10.34 9.43 17.43
CA HIS A 63 10.41 10.73 16.76
C HIS A 63 11.76 10.99 16.09
N GLU A 64 12.83 10.46 16.66
CA GLU A 64 14.19 10.51 16.13
C GLU A 64 14.29 9.85 14.74
N ASN A 65 13.47 8.82 14.48
CA ASN A 65 13.44 8.10 13.21
C ASN A 65 12.36 8.63 12.23
N ALA A 66 11.81 9.83 12.46
CA ALA A 66 10.77 10.41 11.60
C ALA A 66 11.23 10.60 10.14
N LYS A 67 12.54 10.80 9.91
CA LYS A 67 13.12 10.96 8.56
C LYS A 67 13.13 9.67 7.73
N ASN A 68 13.07 8.51 8.37
CA ASN A 68 12.98 7.20 7.70
C ASN A 68 11.62 6.52 7.92
N THR A 69 10.64 7.25 8.46
CA THR A 69 9.26 6.78 8.64
C THR A 69 8.38 7.37 7.56
N ILE A 70 8.07 6.56 6.55
CA ILE A 70 7.47 6.96 5.29
C ILE A 70 5.98 6.65 5.28
N PHE A 71 5.18 7.62 4.82
CA PHE A 71 3.72 7.50 4.77
C PHE A 71 3.13 8.30 3.61
N GLN A 72 1.84 8.10 3.33
CA GLN A 72 1.09 8.85 2.30
C GLN A 72 1.63 8.74 0.86
N MET A 73 2.38 7.68 0.54
CA MET A 73 2.93 7.47 -0.81
C MET A 73 1.87 7.44 -1.91
N LYS A 74 0.63 7.05 -1.59
CA LYS A 74 -0.52 7.12 -2.51
C LYS A 74 -0.76 8.53 -3.08
N ARG A 75 -0.34 9.60 -2.37
CA ARG A 75 -0.45 10.97 -2.87
C ARG A 75 0.44 11.24 -4.09
N ILE A 76 1.59 10.56 -4.16
CA ILE A 76 2.65 10.84 -5.14
C ILE A 76 2.97 9.68 -6.07
N ILE A 77 2.42 8.50 -5.84
CA ILE A 77 2.56 7.35 -6.74
C ILE A 77 2.08 7.71 -8.15
N GLY A 78 2.91 7.41 -9.16
CA GLY A 78 2.66 7.73 -10.57
C GLY A 78 2.67 9.22 -10.93
N ARG A 79 3.11 10.11 -10.03
CA ARG A 79 3.31 11.55 -10.32
C ARG A 79 4.77 11.84 -10.67
N LYS A 80 4.99 13.00 -11.29
CA LYS A 80 6.34 13.53 -11.54
C LYS A 80 6.83 14.37 -10.37
N TYR A 81 8.14 14.46 -10.17
CA TYR A 81 8.82 15.16 -9.07
C TYR A 81 8.40 16.64 -8.97
N GLY A 82 8.17 17.28 -10.12
CA GLY A 82 7.70 18.67 -10.21
C GLY A 82 6.17 18.86 -10.18
N ASP A 83 5.38 17.81 -10.01
CA ASP A 83 3.91 17.93 -9.88
C ASP A 83 3.55 18.75 -8.62
N ALA A 84 2.56 19.63 -8.73
CA ALA A 84 2.16 20.52 -7.64
C ALA A 84 1.76 19.76 -6.34
N GLU A 85 1.18 18.55 -6.47
CA GLU A 85 0.91 17.70 -5.30
C GLU A 85 2.21 17.22 -4.65
N VAL A 86 3.22 16.82 -5.44
CA VAL A 86 4.51 16.38 -4.90
C VAL A 86 5.21 17.53 -4.20
N VAL A 87 5.25 18.71 -4.84
CA VAL A 87 5.88 19.92 -4.29
C VAL A 87 5.22 20.35 -2.99
N ARG A 88 3.89 20.34 -2.91
CA ARG A 88 3.18 20.69 -1.67
C ARG A 88 3.42 19.67 -0.56
N ASN A 89 3.37 18.37 -0.86
CA ASN A 89 3.49 17.35 0.19
C ASN A 89 4.93 17.22 0.72
N LYS A 90 5.96 17.39 -0.12
CA LYS A 90 7.36 17.30 0.33
C LYS A 90 7.74 18.38 1.36
N GLU A 91 7.02 19.51 1.40
CA GLU A 91 7.22 20.57 2.40
C GLU A 91 6.60 20.22 3.77
N LEU A 92 5.65 19.28 3.79
CA LEU A 92 4.91 18.90 4.99
C LEU A 92 5.46 17.63 5.65
N TRP A 93 6.27 16.85 4.93
CA TRP A 93 6.78 15.58 5.41
C TRP A 93 8.11 15.72 6.14
N PRO A 94 8.37 14.89 7.17
CA PRO A 94 9.65 14.87 7.89
C PRO A 94 10.78 14.22 7.07
N PHE A 95 10.44 13.41 6.08
CA PHE A 95 11.37 12.71 5.21
C PHE A 95 11.60 13.46 3.90
N GLN A 96 12.73 13.19 3.24
CA GLN A 96 13.16 13.93 2.05
C GLN A 96 12.79 13.22 0.75
N LEU A 97 12.53 14.02 -0.29
CA LEU A 97 12.41 13.53 -1.66
C LEU A 97 13.50 14.11 -2.56
N ARG A 98 14.06 13.29 -3.44
CA ARG A 98 14.91 13.69 -4.56
C ARG A 98 14.27 13.30 -5.89
N CYS A 99 14.75 13.94 -6.94
CA CYS A 99 14.40 13.55 -8.30
C CYS A 99 15.23 12.32 -8.67
N GLY A 100 14.59 11.30 -9.24
CA GLY A 100 15.27 10.12 -9.76
C GLY A 100 16.18 10.43 -10.94
N GLU A 101 17.00 9.46 -11.30
CA GLU A 101 17.95 9.55 -12.43
C GLU A 101 17.25 9.78 -13.78
N ASP A 102 15.99 9.35 -13.90
CA ASP A 102 15.12 9.62 -15.05
C ASP A 102 14.68 11.09 -15.19
N GLY A 103 15.07 11.93 -14.22
CA GLY A 103 14.79 13.36 -14.22
C GLY A 103 13.33 13.71 -13.91
N HIS A 104 12.49 12.74 -13.53
CA HIS A 104 11.09 13.03 -13.24
C HIS A 104 10.46 12.23 -12.12
N THR A 105 11.05 11.15 -11.61
CA THR A 105 10.38 10.30 -10.62
C THR A 105 10.64 10.74 -9.17
N PRO A 106 9.57 10.80 -8.36
CA PRO A 106 9.51 10.57 -6.94
C PRO A 106 10.57 9.70 -6.28
N MET A 107 11.66 10.16 -5.66
CA MET A 107 12.50 9.23 -4.89
C MET A 107 12.54 9.62 -3.42
N VAL A 108 12.06 8.74 -2.55
CA VAL A 108 12.17 8.88 -1.10
C VAL A 108 13.59 8.55 -0.69
N VAL A 109 14.22 9.46 0.06
CA VAL A 109 15.56 9.27 0.61
C VAL A 109 15.45 8.60 1.96
N ILE A 110 16.07 7.42 2.09
CA ILE A 110 16.21 6.69 3.35
C ILE A 110 17.68 6.72 3.75
N ASN A 111 17.98 7.08 5.00
CA ASN A 111 19.34 7.04 5.52
C ASN A 111 19.38 6.01 6.65
N ASP A 112 19.99 4.86 6.41
CA ASP A 112 20.02 3.75 7.35
C ASP A 112 21.40 3.07 7.30
N LEU A 113 21.93 2.66 8.46
CA LEU A 113 23.28 2.08 8.59
C LEU A 113 24.40 2.85 7.85
N ASP A 114 24.37 4.18 7.91
CA ASP A 114 25.28 5.09 7.19
C ASP A 114 25.24 5.00 5.65
N GLU A 115 24.22 4.32 5.09
CA GLU A 115 23.96 4.23 3.67
C GLU A 115 22.72 5.04 3.26
N GLU A 116 22.81 5.73 2.14
CA GLU A 116 21.67 6.42 1.53
C GLU A 116 21.03 5.51 0.48
N MET A 117 19.73 5.23 0.64
CA MET A 117 18.92 4.51 -0.32
C MET A 117 17.84 5.40 -0.92
N LEU A 118 17.56 5.20 -2.21
CA LEU A 118 16.48 5.87 -2.93
C LEU A 118 15.39 4.87 -3.27
N LEU A 119 14.20 5.05 -2.69
CA LEU A 119 13.05 4.19 -2.95
C LEU A 119 11.93 4.97 -3.63
N SER A 120 11.36 4.38 -4.68
CA SER A 120 10.21 4.97 -5.36
C SER A 120 8.91 4.79 -4.55
N PRO A 121 7.89 5.63 -4.76
CA PRO A 121 6.56 5.42 -4.19
C PRO A 121 5.99 4.04 -4.52
N VAL A 122 6.31 3.49 -5.70
CA VAL A 122 5.92 2.13 -6.11
C VAL A 122 6.54 1.11 -5.17
N ALA A 123 7.85 1.19 -4.91
CA ALA A 123 8.56 0.27 -4.02
C ALA A 123 8.04 0.35 -2.58
N ILE A 124 7.83 1.56 -2.05
CA ILE A 124 7.28 1.74 -0.70
C ILE A 124 5.85 1.19 -0.59
N SER A 125 4.99 1.46 -1.58
CA SER A 125 3.64 0.90 -1.62
C SER A 125 3.65 -0.63 -1.74
N ALA A 126 4.63 -1.21 -2.42
CA ALA A 126 4.80 -2.66 -2.51
C ALA A 126 5.10 -3.29 -1.14
N LEU A 127 5.85 -2.62 -0.26
CA LEU A 127 6.09 -3.09 1.11
C LEU A 127 4.79 -3.15 1.93
N VAL A 128 3.91 -2.15 1.78
CA VAL A 128 2.57 -2.16 2.40
C VAL A 128 1.73 -3.32 1.85
N LEU A 129 1.70 -3.51 0.53
CA LEU A 129 0.96 -4.59 -0.11
C LEU A 129 1.50 -5.98 0.29
N LYS A 130 2.81 -6.12 0.46
CA LYS A 130 3.45 -7.36 0.92
C LYS A 130 3.08 -7.70 2.36
N SER A 131 2.97 -6.70 3.23
CA SER A 131 2.48 -6.88 4.60
C SER A 131 1.01 -7.36 4.61
N LEU A 132 0.14 -6.72 3.82
CA LEU A 132 -1.27 -7.15 3.69
C LEU A 132 -1.38 -8.57 3.13
N LYS A 133 -0.58 -8.89 2.11
CA LYS A 133 -0.47 -10.24 1.55
C LYS A 133 -0.11 -11.25 2.63
N SER A 134 0.93 -10.99 3.42
CA SER A 134 1.37 -11.87 4.51
C SER A 134 0.23 -12.15 5.50
N SER A 135 -0.49 -11.11 5.93
CA SER A 135 -1.63 -11.27 6.84
C SER A 135 -2.75 -12.13 6.23
N ALA A 136 -3.04 -11.96 4.93
CA ALA A 136 -4.04 -12.78 4.24
C ALA A 136 -3.61 -14.24 4.04
N GLU A 137 -2.34 -14.48 3.71
CA GLU A 137 -1.79 -15.84 3.60
C GLU A 137 -1.82 -16.57 4.95
N ALA A 138 -1.47 -15.86 6.04
CA ALA A 138 -1.56 -16.38 7.40
C ALA A 138 -3.01 -16.70 7.80
N PHE A 139 -3.96 -15.81 7.47
CA PHE A 139 -5.38 -16.00 7.76
C PHE A 139 -6.01 -17.17 7.00
N LEU A 140 -5.64 -17.33 5.72
CA LEU A 140 -6.20 -18.37 4.84
C LEU A 140 -5.44 -19.70 4.92
N GLY A 141 -4.22 -19.70 5.45
CA GLY A 141 -3.35 -20.88 5.51
C GLY A 141 -2.82 -21.35 4.15
N GLN A 142 -2.80 -20.45 3.15
CA GLN A 142 -2.39 -20.75 1.78
C GLN A 142 -1.85 -19.50 1.07
N PRO A 143 -0.98 -19.66 0.05
CA PRO A 143 -0.48 -18.53 -0.71
C PRO A 143 -1.59 -17.83 -1.49
N ILE A 144 -1.44 -16.51 -1.69
CA ILE A 144 -2.31 -15.72 -2.56
C ILE A 144 -1.49 -15.03 -3.64
N ASP A 145 -2.04 -15.00 -4.86
CA ASP A 145 -1.43 -14.33 -5.99
C ASP A 145 -2.38 -13.34 -6.65
N GLN A 146 -3.66 -13.67 -6.84
CA GLN A 146 -4.62 -12.84 -7.57
C GLN A 146 -5.39 -11.88 -6.68
N VAL A 147 -5.39 -10.60 -7.04
CA VAL A 147 -6.05 -9.54 -6.27
C VAL A 147 -6.74 -8.51 -7.16
N VAL A 148 -7.79 -7.88 -6.61
CA VAL A 148 -8.34 -6.62 -7.09
C VAL A 148 -7.89 -5.51 -6.14
N ILE A 149 -7.38 -4.39 -6.67
CA ILE A 149 -6.93 -3.25 -5.85
C ILE A 149 -7.82 -2.03 -6.10
N THR A 150 -8.22 -1.32 -5.04
CA THR A 150 -8.95 -0.06 -5.15
C THR A 150 -8.02 1.08 -5.58
N VAL A 151 -8.55 2.03 -6.36
CA VAL A 151 -7.88 3.28 -6.70
C VAL A 151 -8.86 4.45 -6.68
N PRO A 152 -8.41 5.69 -6.43
CA PRO A 152 -9.28 6.85 -6.50
C PRO A 152 -9.87 7.00 -7.90
N ALA A 153 -11.15 7.40 -8.00
CA ALA A 153 -11.81 7.57 -9.29
C ALA A 153 -11.08 8.56 -10.22
N ARG A 154 -10.37 9.55 -9.64
CA ARG A 154 -9.60 10.57 -10.37
C ARG A 154 -8.15 10.17 -10.67
N PHE A 155 -7.72 8.95 -10.32
CA PHE A 155 -6.37 8.49 -10.69
C PHE A 155 -6.23 8.41 -12.20
N THR A 156 -5.15 9.02 -12.69
CA THR A 156 -4.71 8.92 -14.10
C THR A 156 -4.18 7.53 -14.42
N ASP A 157 -4.02 7.24 -15.71
CA ASP A 157 -3.46 5.95 -16.18
C ASP A 157 -2.06 5.69 -15.63
N ALA A 158 -1.23 6.73 -15.50
CA ALA A 158 0.11 6.62 -14.91
C ALA A 158 0.05 6.16 -13.44
N GLN A 159 -0.89 6.70 -12.66
CA GLN A 159 -1.07 6.33 -11.26
C GLN A 159 -1.64 4.92 -11.13
N ARG A 160 -2.60 4.54 -11.97
CA ARG A 160 -3.14 3.17 -12.03
C ARG A 160 -2.05 2.16 -12.39
N LYS A 161 -1.23 2.46 -13.40
CA LYS A 161 -0.10 1.62 -13.80
C LYS A 161 0.91 1.47 -12.66
N ALA A 162 1.25 2.56 -11.98
CA ALA A 162 2.17 2.54 -10.84
C ALA A 162 1.62 1.74 -9.65
N THR A 163 0.32 1.83 -9.34
CA THR A 163 -0.33 0.96 -8.33
C THR A 163 -0.29 -0.51 -8.74
N LYS A 164 -0.55 -0.82 -10.02
CA LYS A 164 -0.44 -2.19 -10.55
C LYS A 164 0.98 -2.73 -10.41
N GLU A 165 1.97 -1.90 -10.70
CA GLU A 165 3.39 -2.23 -10.56
C GLU A 165 3.78 -2.48 -9.09
N ALA A 166 3.25 -1.69 -8.14
CA ALA A 166 3.46 -1.93 -6.72
C ALA A 166 2.89 -3.31 -6.31
N GLY A 167 1.73 -3.69 -6.86
CA GLY A 167 1.19 -5.05 -6.71
C GLY A 167 2.14 -6.12 -7.24
N ALA A 168 2.67 -5.94 -8.45
CA ALA A 168 3.63 -6.87 -9.03
C ALA A 168 4.90 -7.01 -8.18
N GLN A 169 5.47 -5.91 -7.69
CA GLN A 169 6.64 -5.92 -6.79
C GLN A 169 6.35 -6.59 -5.43
N ALA A 170 5.10 -6.58 -4.98
CA ALA A 170 4.63 -7.31 -3.80
C ALA A 170 4.39 -8.82 -4.07
N GLY A 171 4.59 -9.29 -5.30
CA GLY A 171 4.29 -10.66 -5.71
C GLY A 171 2.79 -10.94 -5.84
N LEU A 172 2.02 -9.93 -6.25
CA LEU A 172 0.58 -10.01 -6.52
C LEU A 172 0.30 -9.81 -8.01
N ASN A 173 -0.50 -10.70 -8.60
CA ASN A 173 -1.12 -10.53 -9.89
C ASN A 173 -2.41 -9.68 -9.74
N VAL A 174 -2.32 -8.40 -10.07
CA VAL A 174 -3.47 -7.48 -10.05
C VAL A 174 -4.35 -7.75 -11.27
N ILE A 175 -5.39 -8.57 -11.07
CA ILE A 175 -6.33 -8.99 -12.11
C ILE A 175 -7.39 -7.93 -12.42
N GLY A 176 -7.58 -6.96 -11.52
CA GLY A 176 -8.52 -5.87 -11.71
C GLY A 176 -8.21 -4.67 -10.83
N MET A 177 -8.71 -3.50 -11.23
CA MET A 177 -8.73 -2.31 -10.40
C MET A 177 -10.14 -1.75 -10.37
N ILE A 178 -10.60 -1.39 -9.19
CA ILE A 178 -11.93 -0.82 -8.97
C ILE A 178 -11.79 0.60 -8.41
N ASN A 179 -12.70 1.49 -8.79
CA ASN A 179 -12.72 2.83 -8.20
C ASN A 179 -13.23 2.73 -6.76
N GLU A 180 -12.56 3.40 -5.83
CA GLU A 180 -12.97 3.48 -4.41
C GLU A 180 -14.46 3.79 -4.19
N PRO A 181 -15.07 4.83 -4.82
CA PRO A 181 -16.50 5.09 -4.62
C PRO A 181 -17.39 3.97 -5.16
N THR A 182 -16.95 3.24 -6.19
CA THR A 182 -17.68 2.08 -6.71
C THR A 182 -17.58 0.90 -5.76
N ALA A 183 -16.39 0.64 -5.21
CA ALA A 183 -16.20 -0.40 -4.20
C ALA A 183 -17.02 -0.12 -2.93
N ALA A 184 -17.08 1.14 -2.49
CA ALA A 184 -17.91 1.55 -1.36
C ALA A 184 -19.41 1.32 -1.61
N ALA A 185 -19.91 1.65 -2.79
CA ALA A 185 -21.31 1.41 -3.16
C ALA A 185 -21.63 -0.09 -3.21
N ILE A 186 -20.74 -0.92 -3.74
CA ILE A 186 -20.89 -2.39 -3.73
C ILE A 186 -20.85 -2.95 -2.30
N GLY A 187 -19.94 -2.43 -1.46
CA GLY A 187 -19.84 -2.84 -0.06
C GLY A 187 -21.13 -2.56 0.72
N TYR A 188 -21.74 -1.38 0.52
CA TYR A 188 -23.03 -1.04 1.14
C TYR A 188 -24.14 -2.03 0.76
N GLU A 189 -24.25 -2.38 -0.53
CA GLU A 189 -25.26 -3.32 -0.99
C GLU A 189 -25.11 -4.72 -0.36
N ILE A 190 -23.86 -5.17 -0.14
CA ILE A 190 -23.54 -6.47 0.47
C ILE A 190 -23.73 -6.45 1.99
N GLU A 191 -23.59 -5.30 2.66
CA GLU A 191 -23.83 -5.22 4.12
C GLU A 191 -25.33 -5.18 4.46
N GLU A 192 -26.16 -4.62 3.60
CA GLU A 192 -27.61 -4.45 3.83
C GLU A 192 -28.47 -5.65 3.35
N HIS A 193 -27.88 -6.65 2.65
CA HIS A 193 -28.57 -7.83 2.10
C HIS A 193 -27.77 -9.12 2.26
#